data_AF-A0AA36DLH1-F1
#
_entry.id   AF-A0AA36DLH1-F1
#
_cell.length_a   1.000
_cell.length_b   1.000
_cell.length_c   1.000
_cell.angle_alpha   90.00
_cell.angle_beta   90.00
_cell.angle_gamma   90.00
#
_symmetry.space_group_name_H-M   'P 1'
#
loop_
_entity.id
_entity.type
_entity.pdbx_description
1 polymer ?
#
loop_
_entity_poly.entity_id
_entity_poly.type
_entity_poly.pdbx_seq_one_letter_code
_entity_poly.pdbx_strand_id
1 'polypeptide(L)'
;MASDTAATNALLNAETDFGLDLLRQSPANAELVISPLSIILALTMVQAGARGKTKEQIDKVIAKGANDKDIKNFYSFLSNDIRNSTNGVRTNIANAFFLDKKYAVAKQYAETIDQLYAAKVEILDFDQIQETAKIINAFVDNATMGKIKDFIQEKMVKDAFSLVVNAVYFTAKWEHEFSKEFTSDATFYSSENQQREIEFLKESDEHRFYTEDERVQVLSLRYKDTSYAVNIFLPKK
;
A
#
# COMPACT_ATOMS: atom_id res chain seq x y z
N MET A 1 10.59 22.06 9.45
CA MET A 1 11.90 21.83 8.82
C MET A 1 11.61 21.55 7.36
N ALA A 2 12.00 22.44 6.45
CA ALA A 2 11.92 22.16 5.02
C ALA A 2 12.92 21.04 4.73
N SER A 3 12.44 19.82 4.46
CA SER A 3 13.27 18.83 3.79
C SER A 3 13.77 19.47 2.49
N ASP A 4 15.01 19.16 2.12
CA ASP A 4 15.54 19.57 0.83
C ASP A 4 14.56 19.12 -0.26
N THR A 5 13.97 20.10 -0.96
CA THR A 5 12.91 19.87 -1.95
C THR A 5 13.41 18.94 -3.06
N ALA A 6 14.71 18.97 -3.36
CA ALA A 6 15.32 18.07 -4.34
C ALA A 6 15.32 16.61 -3.85
N ALA A 7 15.70 16.36 -2.59
CA ALA A 7 15.69 15.01 -2.02
C ALA A 7 14.26 14.45 -1.92
N THR A 8 13.30 15.29 -1.52
CA THR A 8 11.87 14.94 -1.49
C THR A 8 11.37 14.54 -2.87
N ASN A 9 11.67 15.33 -3.90
CA ASN A 9 11.25 15.04 -5.27
C ASN A 9 11.89 13.75 -5.82
N ALA A 10 13.17 13.49 -5.50
CA ALA A 10 13.84 12.27 -5.91
C ALA A 10 13.17 11.01 -5.30
N LEU A 11 12.79 11.07 -4.03
CA LEU A 11 12.10 9.99 -3.34
C LEU A 11 10.67 9.77 -3.86
N LEU A 12 9.93 10.85 -4.17
CA LEU A 12 8.62 10.76 -4.83
C LEU A 12 8.70 10.12 -6.22
N ASN A 13 9.71 10.48 -7.00
CA ASN A 13 9.96 9.85 -8.31
C ASN A 13 10.32 8.37 -8.15
N ALA A 14 11.15 8.03 -7.14
CA ALA A 14 11.50 6.64 -6.85
C ALA A 14 10.26 5.80 -6.50
N GLU A 15 9.37 6.33 -5.67
CA GLU A 15 8.10 5.68 -5.32
C GLU A 15 7.18 5.51 -6.55
N THR A 16 7.03 6.56 -7.37
CA THR A 16 6.20 6.51 -8.57
C THR A 16 6.71 5.46 -9.56
N ASP A 17 8.01 5.46 -9.82
CA ASP A 17 8.63 4.49 -10.72
C ASP A 17 8.52 3.06 -10.18
N PHE A 18 8.71 2.87 -8.87
CA PHE A 18 8.50 1.57 -8.23
C PHE A 18 7.07 1.06 -8.42
N GLY A 19 6.07 1.91 -8.23
CA GLY A 19 4.67 1.56 -8.47
C GLY A 19 4.37 1.21 -9.92
N LEU A 20 4.90 1.97 -10.87
CA LEU A 20 4.75 1.68 -12.30
C LEU A 20 5.44 0.37 -12.70
N ASP A 21 6.61 0.09 -12.14
CA ASP A 21 7.33 -1.17 -12.39
C ASP A 21 6.61 -2.38 -11.82
N LEU A 22 5.98 -2.26 -10.64
CA LEU A 22 5.11 -3.30 -10.08
C LEU A 22 3.90 -3.58 -11.00
N LEU A 23 3.25 -2.53 -11.52
CA LEU A 23 2.14 -2.67 -12.46
C LEU A 23 2.58 -3.34 -13.77
N ARG A 24 3.76 -3.01 -14.31
CA ARG A 24 4.31 -3.65 -15.51
C ARG A 24 4.60 -5.14 -15.32
N GLN A 25 4.93 -5.56 -14.10
CA GLN A 25 5.17 -6.97 -13.76
C GLN A 25 3.87 -7.71 -13.41
N SER A 26 2.76 -7.00 -13.27
CA SER A 26 1.47 -7.59 -12.91
C SER A 26 0.78 -8.22 -14.12
N PRO A 27 -0.01 -9.29 -13.95
CA PRO A 27 -0.76 -9.88 -15.05
C PRO A 27 -1.78 -8.88 -15.62
N ALA A 28 -1.72 -8.63 -16.93
CA ALA A 28 -2.63 -7.69 -17.59
C ALA A 28 -4.11 -8.11 -17.53
N ASN A 29 -4.38 -9.40 -17.29
CA ASN A 29 -5.72 -9.98 -17.31
C ASN A 29 -6.27 -10.31 -15.92
N ALA A 30 -5.66 -9.79 -14.84
CA ALA A 30 -6.10 -10.02 -13.48
C ALA A 30 -6.62 -8.72 -12.83
N GLU A 31 -7.71 -8.84 -12.07
CA GLU A 31 -8.15 -7.78 -11.16
C GLU A 31 -7.15 -7.69 -10.00
N LEU A 32 -6.56 -6.52 -9.81
CA LEU A 32 -5.45 -6.34 -8.88
C LEU A 32 -5.48 -4.97 -8.21
N VAL A 33 -5.19 -4.96 -6.91
CA VAL A 33 -4.94 -3.76 -6.13
C VAL A 33 -3.59 -3.92 -5.43
N ILE A 34 -2.69 -2.97 -5.66
CA ILE A 34 -1.37 -2.92 -5.03
C ILE A 34 -1.19 -1.53 -4.43
N SER A 35 -0.58 -1.46 -3.25
CA SER A 35 -0.08 -0.20 -2.67
C SER A 35 1.45 -0.19 -2.72
N PRO A 36 2.07 0.50 -3.69
CA PRO A 36 3.53 0.61 -3.80
C PRO A 36 4.16 1.20 -2.53
N LEU A 37 3.54 2.25 -1.99
CA LEU A 37 3.96 2.90 -0.76
C LEU A 37 3.99 1.95 0.45
N SER A 38 2.95 1.14 0.60
CA SER A 38 2.85 0.14 1.66
C SER A 38 3.99 -0.89 1.58
N ILE A 39 4.32 -1.35 0.37
CA ILE A 39 5.45 -2.26 0.13
C ILE A 39 6.78 -1.57 0.44
N ILE A 40 6.96 -0.31 0.02
CA ILE A 40 8.17 0.45 0.33
C ILE A 40 8.37 0.60 1.84
N LEU A 41 7.30 0.89 2.60
CA LEU A 41 7.37 0.97 4.07
C LEU A 41 7.72 -0.38 4.73
N ALA A 42 7.32 -1.51 4.12
CA ALA A 42 7.80 -2.81 4.57
C ALA A 42 9.30 -3.01 4.25
N LEU A 43 9.75 -2.56 3.08
CA LEU A 43 11.16 -2.59 2.68
C LEU A 43 12.04 -1.69 3.55
N THR A 44 11.56 -0.55 4.04
CA THR A 44 12.33 0.32 4.94
C THR A 44 12.62 -0.35 6.29
N MET A 45 11.74 -1.23 6.76
CA MET A 45 12.03 -2.07 7.93
C MET A 45 13.17 -3.04 7.65
N VAL A 46 13.12 -3.75 6.53
CA VAL A 46 14.18 -4.68 6.13
C VAL A 46 15.51 -3.93 5.93
N GLN A 47 15.45 -2.76 5.30
CA GLN A 47 16.59 -1.87 5.08
C GLN A 47 17.28 -1.45 6.38
N ALA A 48 16.53 -1.16 7.44
CA ALA A 48 17.10 -0.78 8.74
C ALA A 48 17.98 -1.88 9.36
N GLY A 49 17.62 -3.15 9.10
CA GLY A 49 18.39 -4.34 9.53
C GLY A 49 19.46 -4.79 8.54
N ALA A 50 19.32 -4.45 7.25
CA ALA A 50 20.22 -4.88 6.19
C ALA A 50 21.59 -4.17 6.23
N ARG A 51 22.62 -4.84 5.71
CA ARG A 51 24.00 -4.30 5.58
C ARG A 51 24.59 -4.67 4.22
N GLY A 52 25.65 -3.97 3.81
CA GLY A 52 26.39 -4.22 2.58
C GLY A 52 25.49 -4.28 1.34
N LYS A 53 25.74 -5.26 0.46
CA LYS A 53 25.03 -5.42 -0.82
C LYS A 53 23.52 -5.52 -0.69
N THR A 54 23.00 -6.16 0.36
CA THR A 54 21.55 -6.28 0.58
C THR A 54 20.93 -4.91 0.83
N LYS A 55 21.57 -4.08 1.66
CA LYS A 55 21.12 -2.71 1.91
C LYS A 55 21.19 -1.86 0.65
N GLU A 56 22.31 -1.94 -0.09
CA GLU A 56 22.50 -1.21 -1.35
C GLU A 56 21.41 -1.53 -2.39
N GLN A 57 21.02 -2.81 -2.52
CA GLN A 57 19.96 -3.23 -3.44
C GLN A 57 18.60 -2.66 -3.03
N ILE A 58 18.28 -2.67 -1.73
CA ILE A 58 17.02 -2.09 -1.23
C ILE A 58 17.02 -0.58 -1.44
N ASP A 59 18.08 0.12 -1.05
CA ASP A 59 18.21 1.58 -1.19
C ASP A 59 18.06 2.02 -2.66
N LYS A 60 18.61 1.25 -3.61
CA LYS A 60 18.47 1.53 -5.05
C LYS A 60 17.00 1.53 -5.50
N VAL A 61 16.20 0.59 -4.97
CA VAL A 61 14.79 0.44 -5.33
C VAL A 61 13.94 1.52 -4.68
N ILE A 62 14.10 1.77 -3.38
CA ILE A 62 13.22 2.69 -2.66
C ILE A 62 13.64 4.16 -2.78
N ALA A 63 14.91 4.44 -3.09
CA ALA A 63 15.45 5.80 -2.94
C ALA A 63 16.32 6.30 -4.08
N LYS A 64 16.62 5.47 -5.08
CA LYS A 64 17.40 5.83 -6.29
C LYS A 64 18.66 6.68 -6.03
N GLY A 65 19.34 6.44 -4.91
CA GLY A 65 20.60 7.11 -4.54
C GLY A 65 20.49 8.20 -3.48
N ALA A 66 19.31 8.44 -2.87
CA ALA A 66 19.23 9.28 -1.68
C ALA A 66 20.01 8.66 -0.51
N ASN A 67 20.51 9.50 0.40
CA ASN A 67 21.27 9.02 1.57
C ASN A 67 20.33 8.52 2.69
N ASP A 68 20.89 7.75 3.62
CA ASP A 68 20.15 7.14 4.74
C ASP A 68 19.33 8.12 5.58
N LYS A 69 19.83 9.34 5.78
CA LYS A 69 19.14 10.35 6.59
C LYS A 69 17.87 10.82 5.87
N ASP A 70 17.96 11.08 4.58
CA ASP A 70 16.82 11.53 3.78
C ASP A 70 15.77 10.44 3.63
N ILE A 71 16.19 9.19 3.39
CA ILE A 71 15.30 8.02 3.36
C ILE A 71 14.53 7.89 4.67
N LYS A 72 15.23 7.93 5.81
CA LYS A 72 14.61 7.81 7.14
C LYS A 72 13.62 8.94 7.41
N ASN A 73 14.03 10.17 7.16
CA ASN A 73 13.19 11.35 7.41
C ASN A 73 11.93 11.32 6.54
N PHE A 74 12.06 11.02 5.25
CA PHE A 74 10.96 11.00 4.31
C PHE A 74 9.95 9.89 4.62
N TYR A 75 10.39 8.64 4.76
CA TYR A 75 9.47 7.54 5.03
C TYR A 75 8.91 7.54 6.45
N SER A 76 9.64 8.09 7.43
CA SER A 76 9.07 8.31 8.77
C SER A 76 7.99 9.39 8.75
N PHE A 77 8.24 10.49 8.02
CA PHE A 77 7.23 11.52 7.80
C PHE A 77 5.98 10.95 7.11
N LEU A 78 6.14 10.24 5.97
CA LEU A 78 5.02 9.64 5.25
C LEU A 78 4.25 8.62 6.10
N SER A 79 4.97 7.74 6.81
CA SER A 79 4.34 6.78 7.73
C SER A 79 3.49 7.50 8.78
N ASN A 80 3.99 8.62 9.33
CA ASN A 80 3.25 9.40 10.31
C ASN A 80 2.07 10.17 9.70
N ASP A 81 2.24 10.77 8.53
CA ASP A 81 1.20 11.54 7.84
C ASP A 81 0.00 10.66 7.48
N ILE A 82 0.27 9.49 6.90
CA ILE A 82 -0.76 8.52 6.50
C ILE A 82 -1.55 8.00 7.70
N ARG A 83 -0.86 7.64 8.80
CA ARG A 83 -1.53 7.16 10.03
C ARG A 83 -2.42 8.21 10.67
N ASN A 84 -2.07 9.49 10.49
CA ASN A 84 -2.80 10.61 11.06
C ASN A 84 -3.70 11.30 10.04
N SER A 85 -4.03 10.65 8.91
CA SER A 85 -4.96 11.18 7.92
C SER A 85 -6.30 11.52 8.58
N THR A 86 -6.85 12.69 8.27
CA THR A 86 -8.14 13.16 8.82
C THR A 86 -9.11 13.55 7.69
N ASN A 87 -10.10 14.39 7.97
CA ASN A 87 -11.02 14.96 6.98
C ASN A 87 -11.78 13.94 6.11
N GLY A 88 -12.18 12.81 6.70
CA GLY A 88 -12.97 11.79 5.99
C GLY A 88 -12.14 10.80 5.18
N VAL A 89 -10.81 10.87 5.27
CA VAL A 89 -9.89 9.78 4.90
C VAL A 89 -9.62 8.93 6.13
N ARG A 90 -9.59 7.61 5.93
CA ARG A 90 -9.14 6.66 6.93
C ARG A 90 -8.22 5.65 6.26
N THR A 91 -6.94 5.77 6.58
CA THR A 91 -5.90 4.86 6.12
C THR A 91 -5.34 4.09 7.31
N ASN A 92 -5.02 2.82 7.10
CA ASN A 92 -4.22 2.05 8.04
C ASN A 92 -3.20 1.26 7.25
N ILE A 93 -1.92 1.50 7.50
CA ILE A 93 -0.81 0.68 6.99
C ILE A 93 -0.18 0.03 8.20
N ALA A 94 -0.20 -1.30 8.22
CA ALA A 94 0.39 -2.09 9.27
C ALA A 94 1.52 -2.95 8.68
N ASN A 95 2.69 -2.81 9.26
CA ASN A 95 3.84 -3.64 8.93
C ASN A 95 4.30 -4.42 10.15
N ALA A 96 4.64 -5.69 9.95
CA ALA A 96 5.20 -6.53 11.00
C ALA A 96 6.31 -7.43 10.46
N PHE A 97 7.34 -7.60 11.28
CA PHE A 97 8.38 -8.61 11.10
C PHE A 97 8.21 -9.70 12.17
N PHE A 98 7.75 -10.86 11.73
CA PHE A 98 7.60 -12.05 12.58
C PHE A 98 8.86 -12.91 12.45
N LEU A 99 9.45 -13.30 13.57
CA LEU A 99 10.68 -14.09 13.62
C LEU A 99 10.52 -15.30 14.54
N ASP A 100 11.08 -16.44 14.14
CA ASP A 100 11.13 -17.64 14.97
C ASP A 100 11.92 -17.37 16.27
N LYS A 101 11.36 -17.79 17.40
CA LYS A 101 11.95 -17.75 18.75
C LYS A 101 13.35 -18.34 18.87
N LYS A 102 13.78 -19.16 17.90
CA LYS A 102 15.16 -19.67 17.79
C LYS A 102 16.19 -18.56 17.52
N TYR A 103 15.76 -17.37 17.12
CA TYR A 103 16.61 -16.23 16.81
C TYR A 103 16.34 -15.05 17.74
N ALA A 104 17.38 -14.26 17.99
CA ALA A 104 17.28 -13.02 18.76
C ALA A 104 17.28 -11.80 17.83
N VAL A 105 16.43 -10.82 18.13
CA VAL A 105 16.42 -9.53 17.46
C VAL A 105 17.23 -8.51 18.26
N ALA A 106 18.06 -7.75 17.58
CA ALA A 106 18.75 -6.62 18.19
C ALA A 106 17.74 -5.58 18.68
N LYS A 107 17.75 -5.28 19.98
CA LYS A 107 16.81 -4.31 20.60
C LYS A 107 16.78 -2.97 19.85
N GLN A 108 17.95 -2.45 19.48
CA GLN A 108 18.06 -1.20 18.74
C GLN A 108 17.35 -1.23 17.38
N TYR A 109 17.34 -2.38 16.69
CA TYR A 109 16.62 -2.53 15.43
C TYR A 109 15.10 -2.46 15.65
N ALA A 110 14.59 -3.22 16.63
CA ALA A 110 13.16 -3.23 16.94
C ALA A 110 12.67 -1.81 17.34
N GLU A 111 13.43 -1.11 18.18
CA GLU A 111 13.13 0.27 18.57
C GLU A 111 13.16 1.24 17.36
N THR A 112 14.11 1.04 16.44
CA THR A 112 14.23 1.90 15.25
C THR A 112 13.00 1.79 14.35
N ILE A 113 12.56 0.57 14.02
CA ILE A 113 11.45 0.40 13.08
C ILE A 113 10.09 0.74 13.72
N ASP A 114 9.95 0.56 15.03
CA ASP A 114 8.78 0.99 15.79
C ASP A 114 8.68 2.52 15.79
N GLN A 115 9.75 3.23 16.17
CA GLN A 115 9.76 4.68 16.23
C GLN A 115 9.60 5.36 14.86
N LEU A 116 10.28 4.85 13.84
CA LEU A 116 10.26 5.48 12.52
C LEU A 116 9.01 5.13 11.72
N TYR A 117 8.53 3.89 11.81
CA TYR A 117 7.53 3.36 10.86
C TYR A 117 6.28 2.77 11.55
N ALA A 118 6.19 2.80 12.89
CA ALA A 118 5.22 2.03 13.69
C ALA A 118 5.11 0.58 13.24
N ALA A 119 6.26 -0.01 12.90
CA ALA A 119 6.35 -1.39 12.51
C ALA A 119 6.53 -2.27 13.74
N LYS A 120 5.80 -3.39 13.79
CA LYS A 120 5.91 -4.36 14.86
C LYS A 120 7.06 -5.34 14.58
N VAL A 121 7.83 -5.69 15.60
CA VAL A 121 8.61 -6.93 15.62
C VAL A 121 7.96 -7.88 16.60
N GLU A 122 7.73 -9.12 16.20
CA GLU A 122 7.15 -10.13 17.07
C GLU A 122 7.89 -11.45 16.95
N ILE A 123 8.26 -12.01 18.11
CA ILE A 123 8.93 -13.30 18.22
C ILE A 123 7.85 -14.36 18.45
N LEU A 124 7.75 -15.33 17.54
CA LEU A 124 6.74 -16.39 17.58
C LEU A 124 7.38 -17.78 17.56
N ASP A 125 6.59 -18.78 17.94
CA ASP A 125 6.96 -20.18 17.84
C ASP A 125 6.52 -20.75 16.49
N PHE A 126 7.41 -20.75 15.50
CA PHE A 126 7.09 -21.25 14.15
C PHE A 126 6.93 -22.78 14.12
N ASP A 127 7.32 -23.50 15.18
CA ASP A 127 6.98 -24.92 15.35
C ASP A 127 5.48 -25.10 15.69
N GLN A 128 4.83 -24.07 16.26
CA GLN A 128 3.38 -23.99 16.48
C GLN A 128 2.68 -23.36 15.26
N ILE A 129 2.75 -24.06 14.12
CA ILE A 129 2.31 -23.57 12.80
C ILE A 129 0.91 -22.94 12.82
N GLN A 130 -0.06 -23.65 13.41
CA GLN A 130 -1.46 -23.19 13.46
C GLN A 130 -1.63 -21.91 14.26
N GLU A 131 -0.95 -21.82 15.40
CA GLU A 131 -1.04 -20.65 16.27
C GLU A 131 -0.33 -19.44 15.66
N THR A 132 0.86 -19.65 15.09
CA THR A 132 1.58 -18.61 14.33
C THR A 132 0.74 -18.08 13.17
N ALA A 133 0.07 -18.96 12.41
CA ALA A 133 -0.82 -18.55 11.34
C ALA A 133 -2.01 -17.71 11.85
N LYS A 134 -2.62 -18.12 12.97
CA LYS A 134 -3.71 -17.36 13.61
C LYS A 134 -3.27 -15.98 14.08
N ILE A 135 -2.11 -15.86 14.71
CA ILE A 135 -1.58 -14.58 15.20
C ILE A 135 -1.36 -13.61 14.03
N ILE A 136 -0.74 -14.09 12.94
CA ILE A 136 -0.50 -13.25 11.76
C ILE A 136 -1.82 -12.87 11.07
N ASN A 137 -2.77 -13.79 10.96
CA ASN A 137 -4.09 -13.49 10.40
C ASN A 137 -4.86 -12.48 11.26
N ALA A 138 -4.78 -12.58 12.59
CA ALA A 138 -5.38 -11.61 13.51
C ALA A 138 -4.74 -10.21 13.38
N PHE A 139 -3.42 -10.15 13.16
CA PHE A 139 -2.72 -8.90 12.86
C PHE A 139 -3.27 -8.24 11.58
N VAL A 140 -3.39 -9.00 10.50
CA VAL A 140 -3.91 -8.49 9.21
C VAL A 140 -5.39 -8.14 9.29
N ASP A 141 -6.21 -8.96 9.96
CA ASP A 141 -7.64 -8.72 10.15
C ASP A 141 -7.89 -7.40 10.91
N ASN A 142 -7.15 -7.19 12.00
CA ASN A 142 -7.22 -5.93 12.75
C ASN A 142 -6.71 -4.74 11.93
N ALA A 143 -5.58 -4.91 11.23
CA ALA A 143 -5.01 -3.87 10.38
C ALA A 143 -5.97 -3.45 9.25
N THR A 144 -6.79 -4.37 8.77
CA THR A 144 -7.69 -4.15 7.64
C THR A 144 -9.15 -3.97 8.05
N MET A 145 -9.42 -3.83 9.35
CA MET A 145 -10.76 -3.68 9.91
C MET A 145 -11.75 -4.75 9.46
N GLY A 146 -11.35 -6.01 9.51
CA GLY A 146 -12.26 -7.09 9.16
C GLY A 146 -12.30 -7.43 7.68
N LYS A 147 -11.57 -6.71 6.81
CA LYS A 147 -11.70 -6.84 5.35
C LYS A 147 -10.82 -7.91 4.74
N ILE A 148 -9.65 -8.16 5.30
CA ILE A 148 -8.76 -9.22 4.86
C ILE A 148 -8.65 -10.24 5.98
N LYS A 149 -9.18 -11.43 5.72
CA LYS A 149 -9.17 -12.59 6.61
C LYS A 149 -8.41 -13.72 5.95
N ASP A 150 -7.89 -14.64 6.77
CA ASP A 150 -7.19 -15.84 6.30
C ASP A 150 -6.06 -15.53 5.29
N PHE A 151 -5.35 -14.42 5.53
CA PHE A 151 -4.30 -13.87 4.67
C PHE A 151 -3.16 -14.86 4.42
N ILE A 152 -2.69 -15.54 5.47
CA ILE A 152 -1.71 -16.61 5.36
C ILE A 152 -2.32 -17.97 5.70
N GLN A 153 -1.78 -18.99 5.02
CA GLN A 153 -2.09 -20.39 5.25
C GLN A 153 -0.97 -21.07 6.04
N GLU A 154 -1.28 -22.13 6.78
CA GLU A 154 -0.31 -22.92 7.56
C GLU A 154 0.90 -23.36 6.73
N LYS A 155 0.70 -23.71 5.45
CA LYS A 155 1.76 -24.10 4.52
C LYS A 155 2.79 -22.99 4.24
N MET A 156 2.43 -21.72 4.44
CA MET A 156 3.33 -20.57 4.27
C MET A 156 4.18 -20.32 5.51
N VAL A 157 3.73 -20.79 6.68
CA VAL A 157 4.49 -20.76 7.94
C VAL A 157 5.41 -21.97 8.02
N LYS A 158 4.95 -23.13 7.54
CA LYS A 158 5.74 -24.35 7.45
C LYS A 158 7.05 -24.06 6.70
N ASP A 159 8.17 -24.28 7.37
CA ASP A 159 9.55 -24.07 6.90
C ASP A 159 10.03 -22.60 6.86
N ALA A 160 9.20 -21.62 7.23
CA ALA A 160 9.65 -20.25 7.41
C ALA A 160 10.36 -20.08 8.76
N PHE A 161 11.45 -19.30 8.77
CA PHE A 161 12.06 -18.83 10.02
C PHE A 161 11.72 -17.36 10.31
N SER A 162 11.19 -16.65 9.31
CA SER A 162 10.72 -15.27 9.44
C SER A 162 9.70 -14.93 8.35
N LEU A 163 8.83 -13.95 8.62
CA LEU A 163 7.86 -13.40 7.67
C LEU A 163 7.81 -11.88 7.81
N VAL A 164 7.86 -11.18 6.67
CA VAL A 164 7.53 -9.75 6.58
C VAL A 164 6.10 -9.65 6.10
N VAL A 165 5.24 -9.05 6.90
CA VAL A 165 3.81 -8.93 6.61
C VAL A 165 3.46 -7.45 6.48
N ASN A 166 2.86 -7.12 5.35
CA ASN A 166 2.34 -5.80 5.05
C ASN A 166 0.84 -5.91 4.81
N ALA A 167 0.06 -5.05 5.45
CA ALA A 167 -1.37 -4.92 5.22
C ALA A 167 -1.75 -3.45 5.14
N VAL A 168 -2.57 -3.12 4.15
CA VAL A 168 -3.08 -1.76 3.96
C VAL A 168 -4.60 -1.77 3.84
N TYR A 169 -5.21 -0.79 4.48
CA TYR A 169 -6.60 -0.44 4.31
C TYR A 169 -6.70 1.05 3.99
N PHE A 170 -7.54 1.38 3.01
CA PHE A 170 -7.86 2.75 2.65
C PHE A 170 -9.36 2.88 2.43
N THR A 171 -9.96 3.91 3.01
CA THR A 171 -11.29 4.39 2.64
C THR A 171 -11.33 5.90 2.75
N ALA A 172 -12.10 6.54 1.90
CA ALA A 172 -12.25 7.98 1.91
C ALA A 172 -13.64 8.36 1.42
N LYS A 173 -14.19 9.46 1.97
CA LYS A 173 -15.44 10.05 1.49
C LYS A 173 -15.17 10.86 0.23
N TRP A 174 -16.06 10.81 -0.75
CA TRP A 174 -15.98 11.67 -1.93
C TRP A 174 -16.09 13.15 -1.54
N GLU A 175 -15.46 14.04 -2.31
CA GLU A 175 -15.71 15.49 -2.19
C GLU A 175 -17.18 15.79 -2.54
N HIS A 176 -17.64 15.18 -3.64
CA HIS A 176 -19.02 15.19 -4.10
C HIS A 176 -19.50 13.73 -4.21
N GLU A 177 -20.39 13.32 -3.30
CA GLU A 177 -20.92 11.95 -3.24
C GLU A 177 -21.89 11.66 -4.39
N PHE A 178 -21.97 10.39 -4.79
CA PHE A 178 -22.95 9.94 -5.77
C PHE A 178 -24.29 9.66 -5.07
N SER A 179 -25.38 10.26 -5.56
CA SER A 179 -26.71 9.95 -5.04
C SER A 179 -27.10 8.51 -5.36
N LYS A 180 -27.50 7.76 -4.34
CA LYS A 180 -27.98 6.38 -4.51
C LYS A 180 -29.23 6.29 -5.38
N GLU A 181 -30.00 7.37 -5.49
CA GLU A 181 -31.22 7.41 -6.31
C GLU A 181 -30.91 7.37 -7.81
N PHE A 182 -29.69 7.76 -8.21
CA PHE A 182 -29.25 7.70 -9.61
C PHE A 182 -28.43 6.44 -9.92
N THR A 183 -27.94 5.74 -8.89
CA THR A 183 -27.31 4.43 -9.07
C THR A 183 -28.30 3.45 -9.68
N SER A 184 -27.91 2.82 -10.78
CA SER A 184 -28.75 1.89 -11.50
C SER A 184 -27.90 0.87 -12.26
N ASP A 185 -28.47 -0.31 -12.47
CA ASP A 185 -27.83 -1.37 -13.24
C ASP A 185 -27.54 -0.91 -14.67
N ALA A 186 -26.35 -1.28 -15.16
CA ALA A 186 -25.98 -1.16 -16.55
C ALA A 186 -24.99 -2.26 -16.96
N THR A 187 -24.95 -2.53 -18.26
CA THR A 187 -24.05 -3.52 -18.84
C THR A 187 -22.60 -3.05 -18.79
N PHE A 188 -21.76 -3.79 -18.07
CA PHE A 188 -20.30 -3.66 -18.10
C PHE A 188 -19.69 -4.72 -19.01
N TYR A 189 -18.88 -4.26 -19.96
CA TYR A 189 -18.17 -5.13 -20.92
C TYR A 189 -16.75 -5.38 -20.41
N SER A 190 -16.48 -6.58 -19.88
CA SER A 190 -15.14 -6.96 -19.40
C SER A 190 -14.21 -7.40 -20.53
N SER A 191 -14.76 -7.83 -21.66
CA SER A 191 -14.05 -8.06 -22.94
C SER A 191 -15.04 -8.00 -24.11
N GLU A 192 -14.58 -8.11 -25.36
CA GLU A 192 -15.45 -8.07 -26.55
C GLU A 192 -16.64 -9.06 -26.48
N ASN A 193 -16.44 -10.21 -25.83
CA ASN A 193 -17.43 -11.29 -25.77
C ASN A 193 -17.94 -11.56 -24.34
N GLN A 194 -17.58 -10.73 -23.35
CA GLN A 194 -17.97 -10.94 -21.97
C GLN A 194 -18.59 -9.67 -21.39
N GLN A 195 -19.82 -9.80 -20.91
CA GLN A 195 -20.56 -8.72 -20.27
C GLN A 195 -21.24 -9.21 -18.98
N ARG A 196 -21.47 -8.27 -18.07
CA ARG A 196 -22.25 -8.47 -16.84
C ARG A 196 -23.03 -7.20 -16.50
N GLU A 197 -24.20 -7.36 -15.89
CA GLU A 197 -24.91 -6.24 -15.28
C GLU A 197 -24.25 -5.92 -13.93
N ILE A 198 -23.95 -4.64 -13.70
CA ILE A 198 -23.46 -4.13 -12.42
C ILE A 198 -24.11 -2.77 -12.13
N GLU A 199 -24.13 -2.37 -10.87
CA GLU A 199 -24.56 -1.02 -10.48
C GLU A 199 -23.54 0.02 -10.95
N PHE A 200 -23.99 0.98 -11.77
CA PHE A 200 -23.19 2.14 -12.16
C PHE A 200 -23.55 3.32 -11.26
N LEU A 201 -22.53 3.91 -10.64
CA LEU A 201 -22.66 5.20 -9.98
C LEU A 201 -22.90 6.28 -11.04
N LYS A 202 -23.90 7.14 -10.84
CA LYS A 202 -24.27 8.20 -11.80
C LYS A 202 -24.33 9.55 -11.09
N GLU A 203 -23.85 10.57 -11.79
CA GLU A 203 -23.89 11.97 -11.39
C GLU A 203 -23.85 12.82 -12.67
N SER A 204 -24.64 13.90 -12.74
CA SER A 204 -24.73 14.80 -13.92
C SER A 204 -24.49 16.26 -13.58
N ASP A 205 -24.58 16.64 -12.30
CA ASP A 205 -24.64 18.03 -11.88
C ASP A 205 -23.30 18.53 -11.30
N GLU A 206 -22.29 17.66 -11.26
CA GLU A 206 -20.98 17.95 -10.67
C GLU A 206 -19.86 18.09 -11.71
N HIS A 207 -19.07 19.15 -11.59
CA HIS A 207 -17.89 19.35 -12.44
C HIS A 207 -16.75 18.46 -11.95
N ARG A 208 -16.38 17.45 -12.75
CA ARG A 208 -15.26 16.56 -12.47
C ARG A 208 -14.05 16.92 -13.34
N PHE A 209 -12.85 16.66 -12.83
CA PHE A 209 -11.62 16.84 -13.61
C PHE A 209 -11.54 15.76 -14.67
N TYR A 210 -11.39 16.19 -15.92
CA TYR A 210 -11.39 15.32 -17.07
C TYR A 210 -10.36 15.77 -18.09
N THR A 211 -9.67 14.82 -18.72
CA THR A 211 -8.82 15.05 -19.88
C THR A 211 -8.78 13.79 -20.75
N GLU A 212 -8.43 13.92 -22.02
CA GLU A 212 -8.28 12.79 -22.94
C GLU A 212 -7.24 13.07 -24.03
N ASP A 213 -6.65 12.01 -24.57
CA ASP A 213 -5.82 12.04 -25.78
C ASP A 213 -6.35 11.03 -26.83
N GLU A 214 -5.56 10.69 -27.84
CA GLU A 214 -5.96 9.70 -28.86
C GLU A 214 -6.14 8.27 -28.33
N ARG A 215 -5.63 7.96 -27.12
CA ARG A 215 -5.55 6.60 -26.57
C ARG A 215 -6.32 6.41 -25.27
N VAL A 216 -6.44 7.43 -24.44
CA VAL A 216 -7.00 7.31 -23.08
C VAL A 216 -7.92 8.47 -22.73
N GLN A 217 -8.92 8.17 -21.90
CA GLN A 217 -9.74 9.13 -21.18
C GLN A 217 -9.40 9.03 -19.70
N VAL A 218 -9.22 10.18 -19.04
CA VAL A 218 -8.84 10.25 -17.63
C VAL A 218 -9.87 11.06 -16.87
N LEU A 219 -10.48 10.41 -15.88
CA LEU A 219 -11.39 11.04 -14.92
C LEU A 219 -10.72 11.06 -13.55
N SER A 220 -10.66 12.23 -12.92
CA SER A 220 -10.17 12.38 -11.55
C SER A 220 -11.31 12.77 -10.61
N LEU A 221 -11.55 11.92 -9.61
CA LEU A 221 -12.57 12.11 -8.59
C LEU A 221 -11.87 12.35 -7.25
N ARG A 222 -11.99 13.57 -6.73
CA ARG A 222 -11.41 13.95 -5.45
C ARG A 222 -12.21 13.37 -4.28
N TYR A 223 -11.48 13.10 -3.20
CA TYR A 223 -12.08 12.83 -1.90
C TYR A 223 -12.29 14.14 -1.13
N LYS A 224 -13.04 14.06 -0.03
CA LYS A 224 -13.32 15.18 0.87
C LYS A 224 -12.03 15.85 1.37
N ASP A 225 -10.99 15.05 1.60
CA ASP A 225 -9.63 15.56 1.62
C ASP A 225 -9.11 15.67 0.19
N THR A 226 -9.04 16.89 -0.32
CA THR A 226 -8.69 17.17 -1.72
C THR A 226 -7.21 16.95 -2.04
N SER A 227 -6.39 16.58 -1.04
CA SER A 227 -5.05 16.03 -1.27
C SER A 227 -5.08 14.60 -1.83
N TYR A 228 -6.23 13.92 -1.75
CA TYR A 228 -6.45 12.58 -2.29
C TYR A 228 -7.44 12.62 -3.47
N ALA A 229 -7.18 11.79 -4.48
CA ALA A 229 -8.12 11.53 -5.57
C ALA A 229 -7.96 10.10 -6.09
N VAL A 230 -9.03 9.54 -6.65
CA VAL A 230 -8.91 8.39 -7.56
C VAL A 230 -8.82 8.91 -8.98
N ASN A 231 -7.86 8.38 -9.74
CA ASN A 231 -7.70 8.65 -11.16
C ASN A 231 -8.06 7.39 -11.94
N ILE A 232 -9.06 7.48 -12.79
CA ILE A 232 -9.54 6.38 -13.63
C ILE A 232 -9.02 6.61 -15.04
N PHE A 233 -8.20 5.68 -15.52
CA PHE A 233 -7.66 5.69 -16.88
C PHE A 233 -8.45 4.67 -17.71
N LEU A 234 -9.26 5.16 -18.64
CA LEU A 234 -10.08 4.33 -19.51
C LEU A 234 -9.52 4.38 -20.95
N PRO A 235 -9.02 3.24 -21.50
CA PRO A 235 -8.60 3.19 -22.88
C PRO A 235 -9.75 3.50 -23.84
N LYS A 236 -9.46 4.26 -24.90
CA LYS A 236 -10.39 4.45 -26.02
C LYS A 236 -10.47 3.17 -26.85
N LYS A 237 -11.65 2.93 -27.43
CA LYS A 237 -11.85 1.87 -28.42
C LYS A 237 -11.15 2.20 -29.73
#